data_AF-A0A7S1SRF3-F1
#
_entry.id   AF-A0A7S1SRF3-F1
#
_cell.length_a   1.000
_cell.length_b   1.000
_cell.length_c   1.000
_cell.angle_alpha   90.00
_cell.angle_beta   90.00
_cell.angle_gamma   90.00
#
_symmetry.space_group_name_H-M   'P 1'
#
loop_
_entity.id
_entity.type
_entity.pdbx_description
1 polymer ?
#
loop_
_entity_poly.entity_id
_entity_poly.type
_entity_poly.pdbx_seq_one_letter_code
_entity_poly.pdbx_strand_id
1 'polypeptide(L)'
;SLLTPSEGPSHGGTALTVTLTTYEPLPASADASAVYTTCKFSHISISGVEIKEVVEGVYTPAAGAVFPTVRCLMPGLPVDTVPSGNVSVTVSLNGLDYTDTALTFTALRFSVVG
;
A
#
# COMPACT_ATOMS: atom_id res chain seq x y z
N SER A 1 5.49 -10.56 0.99
CA SER A 1 4.93 -9.71 -0.08
C SER A 1 6.00 -8.81 -0.68
N LEU A 2 5.80 -8.30 -1.90
CA LEU A 2 6.70 -7.34 -2.57
C LEU A 2 5.93 -6.06 -2.92
N LEU A 3 6.55 -4.89 -2.77
CA LEU A 3 5.96 -3.59 -3.11
C LEU A 3 6.72 -2.97 -4.28
N THR A 4 6.01 -2.46 -5.28
CA THR A 4 6.63 -1.78 -6.44
C THR A 4 5.75 -0.64 -6.95
N PRO A 5 6.31 0.59 -7.14
CA PRO A 5 7.62 1.02 -6.69
C PRO A 5 7.70 1.08 -5.14
N SER A 6 8.90 1.01 -4.58
CA SER A 6 9.15 1.13 -3.13
C SER A 6 9.37 2.56 -2.68
N GLU A 7 9.33 3.54 -3.59
CA GLU A 7 9.54 4.96 -3.31
C GLU A 7 8.78 5.84 -4.31
N GLY A 8 8.56 7.09 -3.93
CA GLY A 8 7.87 8.07 -4.76
C GLY A 8 7.48 9.33 -3.98
N PRO A 9 6.78 10.28 -4.61
CA PRO A 9 6.47 11.58 -4.04
C PRO A 9 5.59 11.53 -2.78
N SER A 10 5.91 12.36 -1.79
CA SER A 10 5.12 12.50 -0.55
C SER A 10 3.75 13.13 -0.77
N HIS A 11 3.50 13.82 -1.89
CA HIS A 11 2.19 14.40 -2.22
C HIS A 11 1.19 13.36 -2.78
N GLY A 12 1.57 12.09 -2.85
CA GLY A 12 0.69 11.00 -3.25
C GLY A 12 0.59 10.80 -4.76
N GLY A 13 -0.39 10.02 -5.20
CA GLY A 13 -0.66 9.70 -6.61
C GLY A 13 0.22 8.60 -7.18
N THR A 14 1.20 8.09 -6.43
CA THR A 14 2.04 6.96 -6.88
C THR A 14 1.21 5.69 -6.93
N ALA A 15 1.13 5.05 -8.10
CA ALA A 15 0.46 3.77 -8.25
C ALA A 15 1.37 2.64 -7.72
N LEU A 16 0.99 2.09 -6.57
CA LEU A 16 1.68 0.99 -5.91
C LEU A 16 1.07 -0.34 -6.33
N THR A 17 1.93 -1.34 -6.54
CA THR A 17 1.54 -2.72 -6.76
C THR A 17 2.15 -3.58 -5.65
N VAL A 18 1.28 -4.24 -4.89
CA VAL A 18 1.65 -5.19 -3.84
C VAL A 18 1.47 -6.60 -4.38
N THR A 19 2.54 -7.37 -4.47
CA THR A 19 2.51 -8.80 -4.83
C THR A 19 2.44 -9.64 -3.55
N LEU A 20 1.38 -10.44 -3.41
CA LEU A 20 1.13 -11.26 -2.22
C LEU A 20 1.82 -12.62 -2.35
N THR A 21 3.04 -12.73 -1.82
CA THR A 21 3.89 -13.94 -1.95
C THR A 21 3.55 -15.06 -0.97
N THR A 22 2.84 -14.72 0.11
CA THR A 22 2.40 -15.63 1.17
C THR A 22 0.89 -15.50 1.25
N TYR A 23 0.21 -16.15 0.32
CA TYR A 23 -1.23 -16.05 0.17
C TYR A 23 -1.83 -17.45 0.22
N GLU A 24 -2.72 -17.67 1.18
CA GLU A 24 -3.66 -18.78 1.09
C GLU A 24 -4.72 -18.37 0.06
N PRO A 25 -4.91 -19.15 -1.03
CA PRO A 25 -5.83 -18.78 -2.07
C PRO A 25 -7.24 -18.57 -1.53
N LEU A 26 -7.77 -17.34 -1.66
CA LEU A 26 -9.23 -17.17 -1.71
C LEU A 26 -9.73 -18.17 -2.75
N PRO A 27 -10.87 -18.85 -2.49
CA PRO A 27 -11.37 -19.88 -3.39
C PRO A 27 -11.43 -19.33 -4.81
N ALA A 28 -11.00 -20.12 -5.80
CA ALA A 28 -10.89 -19.71 -7.20
C ALA A 28 -12.21 -19.19 -7.82
N SER A 29 -13.33 -19.35 -7.11
CA SER A 29 -14.66 -18.83 -7.41
C SER A 29 -14.93 -17.41 -6.86
N ALA A 30 -14.02 -16.82 -6.11
CA ALA A 30 -14.13 -15.42 -5.69
C ALA A 30 -13.88 -14.55 -6.91
N ASP A 31 -14.97 -14.07 -7.52
CA ASP A 31 -14.91 -13.01 -8.52
C ASP A 31 -14.03 -11.88 -7.97
N ALA A 32 -13.03 -11.44 -8.73
CA ALA A 32 -12.15 -10.34 -8.33
C ALA A 32 -12.95 -9.09 -7.95
N SER A 33 -14.13 -8.94 -8.54
CA SER A 33 -15.10 -7.85 -8.29
C SER A 33 -15.83 -7.98 -6.95
N ALA A 34 -15.80 -9.15 -6.31
CA ALA A 34 -16.42 -9.41 -5.01
C ALA A 34 -15.43 -9.26 -3.83
N VAL A 35 -14.15 -9.02 -4.10
CA VAL A 35 -13.12 -8.86 -3.07
C VAL A 35 -12.99 -7.39 -2.70
N TYR A 36 -13.56 -7.01 -1.54
CA TYR A 36 -13.35 -5.67 -0.99
C TYR A 36 -11.89 -5.52 -0.58
N THR A 37 -11.17 -4.64 -1.26
CA THR A 37 -9.72 -4.51 -1.13
C THR A 37 -9.37 -3.11 -0.67
N THR A 38 -8.54 -3.02 0.38
CA THR A 38 -8.04 -1.74 0.87
C THR A 38 -6.54 -1.79 1.10
N CYS A 39 -5.87 -0.67 0.87
CA CYS A 39 -4.51 -0.43 1.33
C CYS A 39 -4.54 0.54 2.49
N LYS A 40 -3.90 0.16 3.59
CA LYS A 40 -3.71 0.95 4.80
C LYS A 40 -2.28 1.48 4.80
N PHE A 41 -2.13 2.79 4.92
CA PHE A 41 -0.85 3.49 4.99
C PHE A 41 -0.68 4.01 6.41
N SER A 42 0.40 3.64 7.08
CA SER A 42 0.74 4.16 8.40
C SER A 42 2.08 4.89 8.36
N HIS A 43 2.12 6.06 8.99
CA HIS A 43 3.34 6.86 9.11
C HIS A 43 3.32 7.68 10.40
N ILE A 44 4.48 8.24 10.78
CA ILE A 44 4.64 9.08 11.97
C ILE A 44 4.72 10.55 11.55
N SER A 45 3.92 11.40 12.19
CA SER A 45 3.99 12.86 12.02
C SER A 45 5.21 13.46 12.70
N ILE A 46 5.53 14.72 12.41
CA ILE A 46 6.62 15.46 13.08
C ILE A 46 6.40 15.53 14.60
N SER A 47 5.14 15.52 15.05
CA SER A 47 4.76 15.50 16.46
C SER A 47 4.81 14.10 17.11
N GLY A 48 5.28 13.07 16.38
CA GLY A 48 5.37 11.70 16.88
C GLY A 48 4.05 10.93 16.89
N VAL A 49 3.02 11.43 16.21
CA VAL A 49 1.69 10.80 16.16
C VAL A 49 1.60 9.85 14.97
N GLU A 50 1.08 8.64 15.19
CA GLU A 50 0.79 7.70 14.11
C GLU A 50 -0.45 8.16 13.32
N ILE A 51 -0.28 8.36 12.02
CA ILE A 51 -1.33 8.72 11.07
C ILE A 51 -1.61 7.50 10.20
N LYS A 52 -2.89 7.13 10.10
CA LYS A 52 -3.37 6.00 9.31
C LYS A 52 -4.33 6.47 8.23
N GLU A 53 -4.05 6.09 7.00
CA GLU A 53 -4.88 6.40 5.84
C GLU A 53 -5.30 5.11 5.17
N VAL A 54 -6.54 5.04 4.70
CA VAL A 54 -7.09 3.86 4.03
C VAL A 54 -7.59 4.28 2.67
N VAL A 55 -7.13 3.59 1.63
CA VAL A 55 -7.58 3.81 0.26
C VAL A 55 -8.13 2.51 -0.32
N GLU A 56 -9.03 2.64 -1.28
CA GLU A 56 -9.49 1.51 -2.06
C GLU A 56 -8.36 0.95 -2.92
N GLY A 57 -8.29 -0.37 -2.98
CA GLY A 57 -7.36 -1.09 -3.83
C GLY A 57 -8.09 -1.92 -4.88
N VAL A 58 -7.37 -2.26 -5.94
CA VAL A 58 -7.84 -3.16 -6.99
C VAL A 58 -7.11 -4.49 -6.85
N TYR A 59 -7.84 -5.53 -6.48
CA TYR A 59 -7.32 -6.89 -6.42
C TYR A 59 -7.31 -7.53 -7.80
N THR A 60 -6.20 -8.16 -8.14
CA THR A 60 -6.04 -8.99 -9.34
C THR A 60 -5.65 -10.39 -8.88
N PRO A 61 -6.52 -11.40 -9.10
CA PRO A 61 -6.26 -12.75 -8.66
C PRO A 61 -5.05 -13.33 -9.40
N ALA A 62 -4.38 -14.27 -8.72
CA ALA A 62 -3.40 -15.15 -9.32
C ALA A 62 -4.02 -15.94 -10.49
N ALA A 63 -3.38 -15.91 -11.66
CA ALA A 63 -3.70 -16.80 -12.76
C ALA A 63 -2.51 -17.74 -13.00
N GLY A 64 -2.69 -19.04 -12.71
CA GLY A 64 -1.63 -20.04 -12.84
C GLY A 64 -0.55 -19.90 -11.76
N ALA A 65 0.73 -19.85 -12.17
CA ALA A 65 1.90 -19.76 -11.26
C ALA A 65 2.25 -18.33 -10.80
N VAL A 66 1.37 -17.35 -11.06
CA VAL A 66 1.59 -15.93 -10.74
C VAL A 66 0.93 -15.60 -9.41
N PHE A 67 1.63 -14.90 -8.51
CA PHE A 67 1.06 -14.42 -7.24
C PHE A 67 -0.03 -13.36 -7.47
N PRO A 68 -1.06 -13.26 -6.60
CA PRO A 68 -2.05 -12.20 -6.71
C PRO A 68 -1.43 -10.83 -6.42
N THR A 69 -2.01 -9.80 -7.02
CA THR A 69 -1.54 -8.42 -6.83
C THR A 69 -2.67 -7.51 -6.37
N VAL A 70 -2.32 -6.52 -5.55
CA VAL A 70 -3.21 -5.41 -5.19
C VAL A 70 -2.59 -4.11 -5.67
N ARG A 71 -3.39 -3.32 -6.39
CA ARG A 71 -2.98 -1.99 -6.86
C ARG A 71 -3.68 -0.91 -6.07
N CYS A 72 -2.93 0.06 -5.56
CA CYS A 72 -3.44 1.18 -4.76
C CYS A 72 -2.75 2.48 -5.15
N LEU A 73 -3.41 3.61 -4.92
CA LEU A 73 -2.77 4.92 -5.04
C LEU A 73 -2.26 5.37 -3.68
N MET A 74 -0.97 5.72 -3.61
CA MET A 74 -0.38 6.33 -2.44
C MET A 74 -1.12 7.64 -2.12
N PRO A 75 -1.70 7.82 -0.92
CA PRO A 75 -2.31 9.08 -0.53
C PRO A 75 -1.27 10.19 -0.40
N GLY A 76 -1.73 11.44 -0.48
CA GLY A 76 -0.90 12.59 -0.20
C GLY A 76 -0.68 12.74 1.29
N LEU A 77 0.59 12.68 1.72
CA LEU A 77 0.94 12.83 3.12
C LEU A 77 0.68 14.28 3.57
N PRO A 78 0.16 14.48 4.79
CA PRO A 78 0.03 15.81 5.38
C PRO A 78 1.34 16.60 5.36
N VAL A 79 1.23 17.92 5.31
CA VAL A 79 2.40 18.84 5.36
C VAL A 79 3.22 18.68 6.64
N ASP A 80 2.58 18.18 7.71
CA ASP A 80 3.18 17.92 9.03
C ASP A 80 3.79 16.52 9.15
N THR A 81 3.92 15.80 8.04
CA THR A 81 4.60 14.50 7.99
C THR A 81 6.10 14.68 7.79
N VAL A 82 6.89 13.76 8.38
CA VAL A 82 8.35 13.75 8.26
C VAL A 82 8.75 13.84 6.77
N PRO A 83 9.59 14.81 6.38
CA PRO A 83 9.93 15.16 4.98
C PRO A 83 10.34 14.00 4.08
N SER A 84 10.97 12.99 4.66
CA SER A 84 11.32 11.74 4.01
C SER A 84 11.05 10.65 5.04
N GLY A 85 9.94 9.93 4.84
CA GLY A 85 9.40 9.02 5.84
C GLY A 85 9.14 7.65 5.25
N ASN A 86 9.49 6.63 6.03
CA ASN A 86 9.02 5.28 5.81
C ASN A 86 7.51 5.24 6.10
N VAL A 87 6.73 4.88 5.08
CA VAL A 87 5.30 4.63 5.19
C VAL A 87 5.09 3.13 5.17
N SER A 88 4.54 2.58 6.24
CA SER A 88 4.15 1.19 6.30
C SER A 88 2.89 0.98 5.47
N VAL A 89 2.92 0.00 4.57
CA VAL A 89 1.81 -0.35 3.68
C VAL A 89 1.25 -1.70 4.11
N THR A 90 -0.05 -1.75 4.39
CA THR A 90 -0.75 -3.00 4.70
C THR A 90 -1.91 -3.21 3.73
N VAL A 91 -2.06 -4.40 3.17
CA VAL A 91 -3.19 -4.76 2.32
C VAL A 91 -4.20 -5.56 3.13
N SER A 92 -5.46 -5.15 3.03
CA SER A 92 -6.61 -5.87 3.57
C SER A 92 -7.51 -6.37 2.45
N LEU A 93 -7.86 -7.66 2.46
CA LEU A 93 -8.85 -8.26 1.57
C LEU A 93 -10.01 -8.78 2.42
N ASN A 94 -11.21 -8.27 2.19
CA ASN A 94 -12.43 -8.58 2.94
C ASN A 94 -12.28 -8.41 4.47
N GLY A 95 -11.46 -7.44 4.90
CA GLY A 95 -11.20 -7.15 6.30
C GLY A 95 -10.12 -8.00 6.96
N LEU A 96 -9.54 -8.98 6.25
CA LEU A 96 -8.36 -9.72 6.71
C LEU A 96 -7.10 -9.06 6.14
N ASP A 97 -6.10 -8.81 7.00
CA ASP A 97 -4.84 -8.18 6.61
C ASP A 97 -3.83 -9.25 6.14
N TYR A 98 -3.33 -9.11 4.91
CA TYR A 98 -2.51 -10.14 4.22
C TYR A 98 -1.03 -9.77 4.06
N THR A 99 -0.65 -8.62 4.55
CA THR A 99 0.73 -8.16 4.51
C THR A 99 1.24 -8.11 5.93
N ASP A 100 2.30 -8.87 6.19
CA ASP A 100 3.13 -8.64 7.35
C ASP A 100 3.59 -7.18 7.37
N THR A 101 3.81 -6.66 8.58
CA THR A 101 4.14 -5.28 8.96
C THR A 101 5.40 -4.66 8.30
N ALA A 102 5.95 -5.27 7.24
CA ALA A 102 7.25 -4.95 6.68
C ALA A 102 7.25 -4.33 5.27
N LEU A 103 6.09 -4.15 4.61
CA LEU A 103 6.10 -3.39 3.35
C LEU A 103 6.27 -1.91 3.65
N THR A 104 7.38 -1.35 3.22
CA THR A 104 7.70 0.06 3.44
C THR A 104 7.81 0.79 2.11
N PHE A 105 7.06 1.88 1.98
CA PHE A 105 7.20 2.85 0.91
C PHE A 105 7.99 4.05 1.41
N THR A 106 9.00 4.49 0.67
CA THR A 106 9.78 5.68 0.99
C THR A 106 9.15 6.90 0.33
N ALA A 107 8.49 7.75 1.11
CA ALA A 107 7.95 9.00 0.62
C ALA A 107 9.07 10.04 0.49
N LEU A 108 9.27 10.56 -0.71
CA LEU A 108 10.29 11.55 -1.05
C LEU A 108 9.63 12.93 -1.12
N ARG A 109 10.15 13.91 -0.36
CA ARG A 109 9.82 15.32 -0.62
C ARG A 109 10.58 15.82 -1.85
N PHE A 110 9.91 16.64 -2.65
CA PHE A 110 10.62 17.51 -3.58
C PHE A 110 11.35 18.58 -2.77
N SER A 111 12.67 18.61 -2.89
CA SER A 111 13.41 19.84 -2.66
C SER A 111 13.22 20.68 -3.91
N VAL A 112 12.42 21.75 -3.81
CA VAL A 112 12.48 22.80 -4.83
C VAL A 112 13.81 23.49 -4.58
N VAL A 113 14.83 23.15 -5.37
CA VAL A 113 16.09 23.89 -5.38
C VAL A 113 15.74 25.26 -5.99
N GLY A 114 15.54 26.25 -5.13
CA GLY A 114 15.39 27.65 -5.50
C GLY A 114 16.73 28.34 -5.67
#